data_AF-A0A929RDP2-F1
#
_entry.id   AF-A0A929RDP2-F1
#
_cell.length_a   1.000
_cell.length_b   1.000
_cell.length_c   1.000
_cell.angle_alpha   90.00
_cell.angle_beta   90.00
_cell.angle_gamma   90.00
#
_symmetry.space_group_name_H-M   'P 1'
#
loop_
_entity.id
_entity.type
_entity.pdbx_description
1 polymer ?
#
loop_
_entity_poly.entity_id
_entity_poly.type
_entity_poly.pdbx_seq_one_letter_code
_entity_poly.pdbx_strand_id
1 'polypeptide(L)' 'MNIYSSIYPELLLVLPSGSVQFTEGSATVTDEKLAGEVRELAARAEDLGLIAPEAEAGDEKPGKKSGKKADEELV' A
#
# COMPACT_ATOMS: atom_id res chain seq x y z
N MET A 1 1.54 -10.43 6.17
CA MET A 1 1.18 -9.11 5.63
C MET A 1 -0.33 -8.94 5.69
N ASN A 2 -0.84 -7.86 6.28
CA ASN A 2 -2.29 -7.59 6.33
C ASN A 2 -2.66 -6.60 5.24
N ILE A 3 -3.73 -6.89 4.51
CA ILE A 3 -4.21 -6.10 3.36
C ILE A 3 -5.66 -5.75 3.66
N TYR A 4 -6.07 -4.54 3.26
CA TYR A 4 -7.42 -4.05 3.51
C TYR A 4 -8.10 -3.70 2.20
N SER A 5 -9.42 -3.83 2.14
CA SER A 5 -10.24 -3.29 1.06
C SER A 5 -11.25 -2.31 1.65
N SER A 6 -11.20 -1.06 1.19
CA SER A 6 -12.13 -0.01 1.63
C SER A 6 -13.48 -0.09 0.92
N ILE A 7 -13.54 -0.80 -0.22
CA ILE A 7 -14.71 -0.80 -1.12
C ILE A 7 -15.44 -2.15 -1.06
N TYR A 8 -14.70 -3.25 -0.94
CA TYR A 8 -15.26 -4.60 -1.01
C TYR A 8 -14.92 -5.40 0.27
N PRO A 9 -15.81 -5.43 1.28
CA PRO A 9 -15.53 -6.10 2.55
C PRO A 9 -15.37 -7.63 2.39
N GLU A 10 -16.11 -8.23 1.46
CA GLU A 10 -16.03 -9.66 1.12
C GLU A 10 -15.52 -9.77 -0.32
N LEU A 11 -14.21 -9.86 -0.51
CA LEU A 11 -13.54 -9.89 -1.82
C LEU A 11 -12.65 -11.12 -1.94
N LEU A 12 -12.69 -11.80 -3.09
CA LEU A 12 -11.75 -12.88 -3.42
C LEU A 12 -10.85 -12.44 -4.58
N LEU A 13 -9.56 -12.30 -4.29
CA LEU A 13 -8.54 -12.10 -5.31
C LEU A 13 -7.95 -13.44 -5.71
N VAL A 14 -7.98 -13.76 -7.00
CA VAL A 14 -7.34 -14.95 -7.56
C VAL A 14 -6.16 -14.49 -8.40
N LEU A 15 -4.96 -14.85 -7.95
CA LEU A 15 -3.67 -14.49 -8.54
C LEU A 15 -2.93 -15.75 -9.00
N PRO A 16 -1.94 -15.62 -9.91
CA PRO A 16 -1.11 -16.74 -10.35
C PRO A 16 -0.45 -17.52 -9.21
N SER A 17 -0.04 -16.85 -8.13
CA SER A 17 0.60 -17.52 -6.98
C SER A 17 -0.36 -18.07 -5.94
N GLY A 18 -1.66 -17.76 -6.04
CA GLY A 18 -2.66 -18.22 -5.07
C GLY A 18 -3.86 -17.29 -4.97
N SER A 19 -4.67 -17.47 -3.93
CA SER A 19 -5.87 -16.66 -3.70
C SER A 19 -5.86 -16.00 -2.34
N VAL A 20 -6.41 -14.78 -2.28
CA VAL A 20 -6.57 -14.01 -1.04
C VAL A 20 -8.04 -13.72 -0.85
N GLN A 21 -8.59 -14.23 0.26
CA GLN A 21 -9.97 -13.96 0.66
C GLN A 21 -9.97 -12.86 1.72
N PHE A 22 -10.68 -11.79 1.42
CA PHE A 22 -10.99 -10.72 2.36
C PHE A 22 -12.27 -11.07 3.10
N THR A 23 -12.22 -10.90 4.40
CA THR A 23 -13.36 -11.00 5.30
C THR A 23 -13.42 -9.73 6.13
N GLU A 24 -14.61 -9.12 6.23
CA GLU A 24 -14.80 -7.85 6.95
C GLU A 24 -13.83 -6.73 6.49
N GLY A 25 -13.45 -6.74 5.21
CA GLY A 25 -12.57 -5.74 4.59
C GLY A 25 -11.09 -5.95 4.87
N SER A 26 -10.68 -7.10 5.41
CA SER A 26 -9.28 -7.41 5.65
C SER A 26 -8.90 -8.83 5.24
N ALA A 27 -7.64 -9.02 4.86
CA ALA A 27 -7.07 -10.33 4.56
C ALA A 27 -5.63 -10.41 5.08
N THR A 28 -5.23 -11.59 5.55
CA THR A 28 -3.85 -11.86 5.93
C THR A 28 -3.18 -12.74 4.87
N VAL A 29 -2.12 -12.22 4.28
CA VAL A 29 -1.26 -12.93 3.31
C VAL A 29 0.03 -13.34 4.00
N THR A 30 0.30 -14.64 4.06
CA THR A 30 1.52 -15.20 4.67
C THR A 30 2.61 -15.51 3.65
N ASP A 31 2.24 -15.71 2.39
CA ASP A 31 3.17 -16.01 1.31
C ASP A 31 3.79 -14.73 0.72
N GLU A 32 5.12 -14.69 0.62
CA GLU A 32 5.85 -13.51 0.15
C GLU A 32 5.61 -13.21 -1.33
N LYS A 33 5.49 -14.25 -2.15
CA LYS A 33 5.25 -14.11 -3.60
C LYS A 33 3.86 -13.55 -3.85
N LEU A 34 2.85 -14.10 -3.16
CA LEU A 34 1.47 -13.62 -3.20
C LEU A 34 1.36 -12.20 -2.64
N ALA A 35 2.08 -11.88 -1.56
CA ALA A 35 2.14 -10.52 -1.01
C ALA A 35 2.68 -9.51 -2.03
N GLY A 36 3.72 -9.87 -2.80
CA GLY A 36 4.23 -9.07 -3.91
C GLY A 36 3.16 -8.81 -4.98
N GLU A 37 2.48 -9.86 -5.45
CA GLU A 37 1.44 -9.72 -6.47
C GLU A 37 0.25 -8.86 -6.00
N VAL A 38 -0.17 -8.97 -4.73
CA VAL A 38 -1.26 -8.14 -4.21
C VAL A 38 -0.84 -6.67 -4.10
N ARG A 39 0.43 -6.37 -3.76
CA ARG A 39 0.94 -4.99 -3.76
C ARG A 39 0.93 -4.39 -5.16
N GLU A 40 1.42 -5.12 -6.15
CA GLU A 40 1.38 -4.67 -7.55
C GLU A 40 -0.06 -4.46 -8.02
N LEU A 41 -0.98 -5.35 -7.63
CA LEU A 41 -2.39 -5.19 -7.92
C LEU A 41 -2.98 -3.95 -7.24
N ALA A 42 -2.67 -3.71 -5.96
CA ALA A 42 -3.15 -2.53 -5.25
C ALA A 42 -2.65 -1.22 -5.88
N ALA A 43 -1.40 -1.19 -6.36
CA ALA A 43 -0.81 -0.01 -7.01
C ALA A 43 -1.42 0.28 -8.40
N ARG A 44 -1.82 -0.75 -9.16
CA ARG A 44 -2.38 -0.57 -10.51
C ARG A 44 -3.91 -0.47 -10.55
N ALA A 45 -4.59 -0.97 -9.52
CA ALA A 45 -6.05 -1.10 -9.49
C ALA A 45 -6.64 -0.31 -8.32
N GLU A 46 -6.51 1.02 -8.40
CA GLU A 46 -7.06 1.95 -7.40
C GLU A 46 -8.58 1.78 -7.21
N ASP A 47 -9.30 1.37 -8.26
CA ASP A 47 -10.75 1.09 -8.24
C ASP A 47 -11.15 -0.05 -7.28
N LEU A 48 -10.22 -0.96 -6.97
CA LEU A 48 -10.46 -2.03 -6.00
C LEU A 48 -10.32 -1.57 -4.53
N GLY A 49 -9.81 -0.35 -4.31
CA GLY A 49 -9.64 0.24 -2.99
C GLY A 49 -8.77 -0.61 -2.06
N LEU A 50 -7.78 -1.31 -2.64
CA LEU A 50 -6.87 -2.18 -1.91
C LEU A 50 -5.78 -1.34 -1.23
N ILE A 51 -5.59 -1.57 0.07
CA ILE A 51 -4.59 -0.92 0.90
C ILE A 51 -3.63 -2.01 1.36
N ALA A 52 -2.52 -2.12 0.65
CA ALA A 52 -1.44 -3.06 0.94
C ALA A 52 -0.29 -2.29 1.60
N PRO A 53 0.18 -2.67 2.80
CA PRO A 53 1.35 -2.03 3.39
C PRO A 53 2.54 -2.25 2.46
N GLU A 54 3.22 -1.16 2.11
CA GLU A 54 4.43 -1.22 1.29
C GLU A 54 5.42 -2.22 1.92
N ALA A 55 6.18 -2.93 1.08
CA ALA A 55 7.35 -3.59 1.63
C ALA A 55 8.18 -2.48 2.25
N GLU A 56 8.78 -2.69 3.42
CA GLU A 56 9.87 -1.83 3.86
C GLU A 56 11.06 -2.05 2.90
N ALA A 57 10.91 -1.59 1.66
CA ALA A 57 12.04 -1.12 0.91
C ALA A 57 12.50 0.08 1.73
N GLY A 58 13.66 -0.05 2.36
CA GLY A 58 14.42 1.10 2.79
C GLY A 58 14.70 1.95 1.56
N ASP A 59 13.72 2.76 1.16
CA ASP A 59 13.92 3.80 0.18
C ASP A 59 14.59 4.92 0.94
N GLU A 60 15.92 4.88 0.91
CA GLU A 60 16.79 6.01 1.15
C GLU A 60 16.25 7.20 0.36
N LYS A 61 15.42 8.02 1.01
CA LYS A 61 14.92 9.28 0.49
C LYS A 61 16.13 10.09 0.00
N PRO A 62 16.37 10.26 -1.32
CA PRO A 62 17.48 11.08 -1.76
C PRO A 62 17.09 12.52 -1.43
N GLY A 63 17.90 13.17 -0.60
CA GLY A 63 17.65 14.52 -0.16
C GLY A 63 17.45 15.49 -1.34
N LYS A 64 16.43 16.34 -1.24
CA LYS A 64 16.42 17.65 -1.89
C LYS A 64 16.01 18.74 -0.91
N LYS A 65 17.08 19.30 -0.34
CA LYS A 65 17.27 20.68 0.11
C LYS A 65 16.37 21.70 -0.63
N SER A 66 15.42 22.29 0.09
CA SER A 66 14.98 23.69 -0.04
C SER A 66 15.12 24.27 1.36
N GLY A 67 15.99 25.22 1.70
CA GLY A 67 16.52 26.29 0.88
C GLY A 67 15.73 27.57 1.14
N LYS A 68 16.17 28.31 2.17
CA LYS A 68 16.28 29.78 2.22
C LYS A 68 15.08 30.61 2.74
N LYS A 69 15.31 31.18 3.94
CA LYS A 69 15.02 32.55 4.46
C LYS A 69 13.71 33.26 4.08
N ALA A 70 12.97 33.65 5.12
CA ALA A 70 12.31 34.96 5.32
C ALA A 70 12.14 35.07 6.85
N ASP A 71 12.92 35.86 7.60
CA ASP A 71 12.94 37.33 7.70
C ASP A 71 11.61 37.93 8.16
N GLU A 72 11.63 38.37 9.42
CA GLU A 72 11.03 39.59 10.02
C GLU A 72 9.51 39.89 9.92
N GLU A 73 9.05 40.63 10.96
CA GLU A 73 7.78 41.38 11.09
C GLU A 73 6.59 40.59 11.70
N LEU A 74 5.79 40.99 12.70
CA LEU A 74 5.67 42.10 13.67
C LEU A 74 4.34 41.86 14.40
N VAL A 75 4.29 41.84 15.74
CA VAL A 75 3.21 42.44 16.56
C VAL A 75 3.62 42.52 18.02
#